data_AF-A0A2D9HTY4-F1
#
_entry.id   AF-A0A2D9HTY4-F1
#
_cell.length_a   1.000
_cell.length_b   1.000
_cell.length_c   1.000
_cell.angle_alpha   90.00
_cell.angle_beta   90.00
_cell.angle_gamma   90.00
#
_symmetry.space_group_name_H-M   'P 1'
#
loop_
_entity.id
_entity.type
_entity.pdbx_description
1 polymer ?
#
loop_
_entity_poly.entity_id
_entity_poly.type
_entity_poly.pdbx_seq_one_letter_code
_entity_poly.pdbx_strand_id
1 'polypeptide(L)' 'KLAQLGEKVRNLKEHGLGEGASTRLLIYAGKLIAAGIKPRRACQVAVNWSVTDDHSLQNSIEEVTASIFE' A
#
# COMPACT_ATOMS: atom_id res chain seq x y z
N LYS A 1 0.29 0.04 -11.94
CA LYS A 1 0.42 0.80 -10.67
C LYS A 1 0.11 -0.05 -9.42
N LEU A 2 -1.10 -0.58 -9.18
CA LEU A 2 -1.38 -1.37 -7.95
C LEU A 2 -0.54 -2.65 -7.79
N ALA A 3 -0.32 -3.42 -8.85
CA ALA A 3 0.55 -4.60 -8.78
C ALA A 3 1.99 -4.24 -8.40
N GLN A 4 2.51 -3.14 -8.96
CA GLN A 4 3.83 -2.58 -8.65
C GLN A 4 3.93 -2.11 -7.19
N LEU A 5 2.87 -1.49 -6.64
CA LEU A 5 2.80 -1.16 -5.21
C LEU A 5 2.89 -2.45 -4.38
N GLY A 6 2.14 -3.48 -4.75
CA GLY A 6 2.17 -4.77 -4.06
C GLY A 6 3.56 -5.41 -4.05
N GLU A 7 4.28 -5.37 -5.17
CA GLU A 7 5.67 -5.83 -5.27
C GLU A 7 6.58 -5.06 -4.31
N LYS A 8 6.56 -3.73 -4.35
CA LYS A 8 7.43 -2.89 -3.51
C LYS A 8 7.14 -3.05 -2.01
N VAL A 9 5.87 -3.11 -1.61
CA VAL A 9 5.50 -3.31 -0.20
C VAL A 9 5.91 -4.70 0.28
N ARG A 10 5.84 -5.74 -0.56
CA ARG A 10 6.31 -7.09 -0.17
C ARG A 10 7.82 -7.14 0.05
N ASN A 11 8.61 -6.33 -0.65
CA ASN A 11 10.06 -6.25 -0.44
C ASN A 11 10.43 -5.61 0.91
N LEU A 12 9.51 -4.92 1.58
CA LEU A 12 9.71 -4.39 2.93
C LEU A 12 9.63 -5.48 4.02
N LYS A 13 9.25 -6.72 3.68
CA LYS A 13 9.28 -7.85 4.64
C LYS A 13 10.67 -8.05 5.25
N GLU A 14 11.71 -7.88 4.46
CA GLU A 14 13.10 -7.99 4.91
C GLU A 14 13.54 -6.83 5.82
N HIS A 15 12.69 -5.79 5.93
CA HIS A 15 12.96 -4.53 6.63
C HIS A 15 12.02 -4.33 7.83
N GLY A 16 11.46 -5.41 8.38
CA GLY A 16 10.64 -5.36 9.60
C GLY A 16 9.12 -5.42 9.39
N LEU A 17 8.65 -5.52 8.15
CA LEU A 17 7.23 -5.72 7.88
C LEU A 17 6.84 -7.20 8.10
N GLY A 18 5.93 -7.47 9.02
CA GLY A 18 5.50 -8.85 9.33
C GLY A 18 4.85 -9.57 8.14
N GLU A 19 3.93 -8.91 7.44
CA GLU A 19 3.33 -9.42 6.21
C GLU A 19 3.23 -8.32 5.14
N GLY A 20 3.52 -8.67 3.89
CA GLY A 20 3.45 -7.75 2.75
C GLY A 20 2.02 -7.63 2.24
N ALA A 21 1.79 -6.69 1.31
CA ALA A 21 0.47 -6.47 0.75
C ALA A 21 -0.10 -7.73 0.06
N SER A 22 -1.18 -8.29 0.61
CA SER A 22 -1.89 -9.39 -0.02
C SER A 22 -2.65 -8.92 -1.27
N THR A 23 -2.95 -9.84 -2.20
CA THR A 23 -3.76 -9.52 -3.38
C THR A 23 -5.14 -8.96 -3.02
N ARG A 24 -5.70 -9.39 -1.87
CA ARG A 24 -6.98 -8.87 -1.36
C ARG A 24 -6.92 -7.37 -1.08
N LEU A 25 -5.84 -6.90 -0.44
CA LEU A 25 -5.64 -5.48 -0.15
C LEU A 25 -5.53 -4.65 -1.44
N LEU A 26 -4.84 -5.17 -2.45
CA LEU A 26 -4.75 -4.50 -3.76
C LEU A 26 -6.10 -4.42 -4.47
N ILE A 27 -6.94 -5.47 -4.36
CA ILE A 27 -8.31 -5.44 -4.88
C ILE A 27 -9.15 -4.39 -4.15
N TYR A 28 -9.02 -4.25 -2.83
CA TYR A 28 -9.72 -3.22 -2.06
C TYR A 28 -9.29 -1.81 -2.46
N ALA A 29 -7.99 -1.56 -2.61
CA ALA A 29 -7.49 -0.29 -3.14
C ALA A 29 -8.08 0.00 -4.53
N GLY A 30 -8.12 -1.01 -5.42
CA GLY A 30 -8.73 -0.89 -6.75
C GLY A 30 -10.23 -0.56 -6.71
N LYS A 31 -10.98 -1.18 -5.80
CA LYS A 31 -12.42 -0.88 -5.60
C LYS A 31 -12.64 0.55 -5.12
N LEU A 32 -11.83 1.04 -4.18
CA LEU A 32 -11.91 2.42 -3.69
C LEU A 32 -11.58 3.43 -4.81
N ILE A 33 -10.57 3.13 -5.64
CA ILE A 33 -10.24 3.95 -6.82
C ILE A 33 -11.39 3.98 -7.82
N ALA A 34 -12.00 2.82 -8.11
CA ALA A 34 -13.15 2.73 -8.99
C ALA A 34 -14.37 3.51 -8.45
N ALA A 35 -14.48 3.67 -7.13
CA ALA A 35 -15.49 4.49 -6.47
C ALA A 35 -15.14 6.00 -6.43
N GLY A 36 -14.05 6.43 -7.08
CA GLY A 36 -13.65 7.84 -7.18
C GLY A 36 -12.71 8.32 -6.07
N ILE A 37 -12.24 7.44 -5.18
CA ILE A 37 -11.25 7.82 -4.17
C ILE A 37 -9.88 7.97 -4.83
N LYS A 38 -9.18 9.06 -4.52
CA LYS A 38 -7.83 9.32 -5.05
C LYS A 38 -6.90 8.12 -4.80
N PRO A 39 -6.10 7.66 -5.79
CA PRO A 39 -5.27 6.47 -5.65
C PRO A 39 -4.37 6.43 -4.42
N ARG A 40 -3.73 7.56 -4.08
CA ARG A 40 -2.90 7.67 -2.86
C ARG A 40 -3.71 7.38 -1.60
N ARG A 41 -4.90 7.96 -1.47
CA ARG A 41 -5.78 7.75 -0.30
C ARG A 41 -6.33 6.33 -0.24
N ALA A 42 -6.72 5.78 -1.38
CA ALA A 42 -7.20 4.40 -1.48
C ALA A 42 -6.12 3.40 -1.04
N CYS A 43 -4.88 3.57 -1.51
CA CYS A 43 -3.76 2.70 -1.13
C CYS A 43 -3.34 2.91 0.34
N GLN A 44 -3.41 4.13 0.86
CA GLN A 44 -3.11 4.41 2.28
C GLN A 44 -4.07 3.62 3.20
N VAL A 45 -5.38 3.69 2.94
CA VAL A 45 -6.36 3.01 3.80
C VAL A 45 -6.36 1.50 3.60
N ALA A 46 -6.34 1.03 2.34
CA ALA A 46 -6.52 -0.38 2.04
C ALA A 46 -5.23 -1.21 2.08
N VAL A 47 -4.05 -0.58 1.99
CA VAL A 47 -2.75 -1.27 2.00
C VAL A 47 -1.93 -0.82 3.19
N ASN A 48 -1.54 0.46 3.26
CA ASN A 48 -0.58 0.95 4.26
C ASN A 48 -1.03 0.67 5.70
N TRP A 49 -2.21 1.16 6.07
CA TRP A 49 -2.77 0.97 7.42
C TRP A 49 -3.23 -0.46 7.71
N SER A 50 -3.26 -1.33 6.70
CA SER A 50 -3.70 -2.73 6.85
C SER A 50 -2.52 -3.70 7.08
N VAL A 51 -1.29 -3.30 6.79
CA VAL A 51 -0.11 -4.19 6.87
C VAL A 51 0.74 -3.98 8.12
N THR A 52 0.62 -2.84 8.80
CA THR A 52 1.39 -2.53 10.01
C THR A 52 0.81 -1.36 10.79
N ASP A 53 0.98 -1.38 12.12
CA ASP A 53 0.72 -0.27 13.04
C ASP A 53 1.98 0.58 13.32
N ASP A 54 3.16 0.15 12.83
CA ASP A 54 4.41 0.89 12.99
C ASP A 54 4.42 2.14 12.08
N HIS A 55 4.47 3.32 12.68
CA HIS A 55 4.44 4.59 11.96
C HIS A 55 5.66 4.81 11.03
N SER A 56 6.83 4.26 11.35
CA SER A 56 8.01 4.39 10.50
C SER A 56 7.82 3.60 9.21
N LEU A 57 7.38 2.35 9.31
CA LEU A 57 7.03 1.52 8.16
C LEU A 57 5.88 2.12 7.36
N GLN A 58 4.89 2.70 8.04
CA GLN A 58 3.79 3.39 7.35
C GLN A 58 4.29 4.55 6.49
N ASN A 59 5.24 5.35 6.99
CA ASN A 59 5.84 6.44 6.22
C ASN A 59 6.60 5.91 5.00
N SER A 60 7.37 4.83 5.15
CA SER A 60 8.08 4.21 4.01
C SER A 60 7.11 3.71 2.93
N ILE A 61 5.99 3.09 3.32
CA ILE A 61 4.96 2.64 2.37
C ILE A 61 4.26 3.84 1.71
N GLU A 62 4.07 4.94 2.45
CA GLU A 62 3.49 6.16 1.92
C GLU A 62 4.38 6.82 0.86
N GLU A 63 5.70 6.84 1.04
CA GLU A 63 6.67 7.30 0.04
C GLU A 63 6.65 6.43 -1.23
N VAL A 64 6.62 5.11 -1.06
CA VAL A 64 6.46 4.17 -2.17
C VAL A 64 5.14 4.41 -2.90
N THR A 65 4.05 4.65 -2.17
CA THR A 65 2.75 4.95 -2.75
C THR A 65 2.79 6.27 -3.52
N ALA A 66 3.44 7.30 -2.99
CA ALA A 66 3.59 8.60 -3.64
C ALA A 66 4.35 8.50 -4.97
N SER A 67 5.48 7.80 -4.99
CA SER A 67 6.29 7.62 -6.21
C SER A 67 5.59 6.83 -7.33
N ILE A 68 4.66 5.93 -7.00
CA ILE A 68 3.90 5.15 -8.00
C ILE A 68 2.70 5.94 -8.54
N PHE A 69 2.10 6.79 -7.70
CA PHE A 69 0.85 7.50 -7.97
C PHE A 69 1.03 9.02 -8.07
N GLU A 70 2.18 9.48 -8.56
CA GLU A 70 2.32 10.82 -9.16
C GLU A 70 1.22 11.08 -10.20
#